data_AF-A0A2C6BCW6-F1
#
_entry.id   AF-A0A2C6BCW6-F1
#
_cell.length_a   1.000
_cell.length_b   1.000
_cell.length_c   1.000
_cell.angle_alpha   90.00
_cell.angle_beta   90.00
_cell.angle_gamma   90.00
#
_symmetry.space_group_name_H-M   'P 1'
#
loop_
_entity.id
_entity.type
_entity.pdbx_description
1 polymer ?
#
loop_
_entity_poly.entity_id
_entity_poly.type
_entity_poly.pdbx_seq_one_letter_code
_entity_poly.pdbx_strand_id
1 'polypeptide(L)'
;MLKAKFIDKILEVMQEEADRIWVDSKEVTVCFKDSKDVEGNAEILKHIYTLKLNEAVGEYRISIDYELKTIEIHRKSSFVCLRNFNSCNNKIWTAILEDLEKDRKEKQCNIKFRN
;
A
#
# COMPACT_ATOMS: atom_id res chain seq x y z
N MET A 1 2.69 -1.13 -16.35
CA MET A 1 1.80 -0.07 -15.82
C MET A 1 0.29 -0.41 -15.86
N LEU A 2 -0.18 -1.43 -16.60
CA LEU A 2 -1.61 -1.79 -16.55
C LEU A 2 -2.01 -2.40 -15.19
N LYS A 3 -1.20 -3.33 -14.67
CA LYS A 3 -1.43 -3.97 -13.36
C LYS A 3 -1.54 -2.95 -12.21
N ALA A 4 -0.73 -1.89 -12.22
CA ALA A 4 -0.78 -0.85 -11.18
C ALA A 4 -2.10 -0.05 -11.24
N LYS A 5 -2.53 0.37 -12.43
CA LYS A 5 -3.80 1.09 -12.63
C LYS A 5 -5.02 0.24 -12.23
N PHE A 6 -4.95 -1.07 -12.45
CA PHE A 6 -6.00 -1.99 -12.00
C PHE A 6 -6.08 -2.05 -10.47
N ILE A 7 -4.93 -2.18 -9.80
CA ILE A 7 -4.86 -2.16 -8.33
C ILE A 7 -5.33 -0.80 -7.78
N ASP A 8 -4.96 0.32 -8.42
CA ASP A 8 -5.46 1.65 -8.04
C ASP A 8 -6.99 1.68 -8.00
N LYS A 9 -7.66 1.09 -8.99
CA LYS A 9 -9.12 1.03 -9.03
C LYS A 9 -9.73 0.18 -7.92
N ILE A 10 -9.09 -0.94 -7.59
CA ILE A 10 -9.53 -1.75 -6.43
C ILE A 10 -9.36 -0.95 -5.14
N LEU A 11 -8.19 -0.34 -4.92
CA LEU A 11 -7.92 0.44 -3.71
C LEU A 11 -8.82 1.68 -3.61
N GLU A 12 -9.25 2.26 -4.74
CA GLU A 12 -10.22 3.34 -4.75
C GLU A 12 -11.60 2.88 -4.26
N VAL A 13 -12.07 1.72 -4.70
CA VAL A 13 -13.35 1.14 -4.24
C VAL A 13 -13.26 0.67 -2.78
N MET A 14 -12.10 0.15 -2.35
CA MET A 14 -11.88 -0.29 -0.97
C MET A 14 -12.12 0.80 0.08
N GLN A 15 -12.12 2.09 -0.29
CA GLN A 15 -12.48 3.17 0.63
C GLN A 15 -13.92 3.07 1.14
N GLU A 16 -14.80 2.37 0.42
CA GLU A 16 -16.18 2.15 0.83
C GLU A 16 -16.25 1.09 1.93
N GLU A 17 -15.41 0.05 1.83
CA GLU A 17 -15.45 -1.17 2.66
C GLU A 17 -14.46 -1.17 3.84
N ALA A 18 -13.33 -0.47 3.73
CA ALA A 18 -12.25 -0.51 4.71
C ALA A 18 -11.94 0.87 5.32
N ASP A 19 -11.62 0.85 6.61
CA ASP A 19 -11.02 2.00 7.30
C ASP A 19 -9.52 2.08 7.02
N ARG A 20 -8.85 0.93 6.96
CA ARG A 20 -7.40 0.85 6.77
C ARG A 20 -6.96 -0.44 6.10
N ILE A 21 -5.90 -0.36 5.30
CA ILE A 21 -5.18 -1.51 4.76
C ILE A 21 -3.72 -1.44 5.16
N TRP A 22 -3.19 -2.54 5.69
CA TRP A 22 -1.77 -2.73 5.97
C TRP A 22 -1.19 -3.75 5.00
N VAL A 23 -0.01 -3.44 4.46
CA VAL A 23 0.74 -4.35 3.59
C VAL A 23 2.16 -4.43 4.10
N ASP A 24 2.63 -5.64 4.39
CA ASP A 24 4.05 -5.91 4.62
C ASP A 24 4.51 -7.12 3.81
N SER A 25 5.77 -7.55 4.01
CA SER A 25 6.32 -8.70 3.28
C SER A 25 5.62 -10.04 3.58
N LYS A 26 4.90 -10.13 4.69
CA LYS A 26 4.25 -11.36 5.15
C LYS A 26 2.83 -11.44 4.61
N GLU A 27 2.05 -10.39 4.81
CA GLU A 27 0.61 -10.42 4.52
C GLU A 27 0.00 -9.06 4.17
N VAL A 28 -1.26 -9.12 3.78
CA VAL A 28 -2.15 -7.96 3.65
C VAL A 28 -3.22 -8.08 4.73
N THR A 29 -3.37 -7.04 5.54
CA THR A 29 -4.43 -6.96 6.56
C THR A 29 -5.39 -5.84 6.19
N VAL A 30 -6.69 -6.14 6.21
CA VAL A 30 -7.75 -5.17 5.93
C VAL A 30 -8.57 -4.96 7.19
N CYS A 31 -8.70 -3.72 7.63
CA CYS A 31 -9.61 -3.32 8.70
C CYS A 31 -10.92 -2.87 8.04
N PHE A 32 -11.90 -3.77 7.97
CA PHE A 32 -13.23 -3.49 7.41
C PHE A 32 -14.05 -2.60 8.34
N LYS A 33 -14.87 -1.74 7.74
CA LYS A 33 -15.81 -0.87 8.46
C LYS A 33 -16.90 -1.66 9.16
N ASP A 34 -17.56 -2.55 8.42
CA ASP A 34 -18.53 -3.49 8.99
C ASP A 34 -17.87 -4.85 9.27
N SER A 35 -17.27 -4.96 10.43
CA SER A 35 -16.66 -6.21 10.89
C SER A 35 -17.67 -7.35 11.13
N LYS A 36 -18.98 -7.09 11.12
CA LYS A 36 -20.00 -8.12 11.32
C LYS A 36 -20.37 -8.84 10.02
N ASP A 37 -20.09 -8.27 8.86
CA ASP A 37 -20.29 -8.92 7.56
C ASP A 37 -19.16 -9.92 7.26
N VAL A 38 -19.20 -11.07 7.93
CA VAL A 38 -18.14 -12.09 7.82
C VAL A 38 -18.02 -12.66 6.40
N GLU A 39 -19.14 -12.84 5.70
CA GLU A 39 -19.16 -13.48 4.38
C GLU A 39 -18.67 -12.53 3.29
N GLY A 40 -19.19 -11.28 3.25
CA GLY A 40 -18.75 -10.27 2.29
C GLY A 40 -17.26 -9.92 2.47
N ASN A 41 -16.83 -9.74 3.72
CA ASN A 41 -15.43 -9.46 4.03
C ASN A 41 -14.50 -10.61 3.58
N ALA A 42 -14.93 -11.87 3.74
CA ALA A 42 -14.16 -13.02 3.28
C ALA A 42 -14.04 -13.07 1.75
N GLU A 43 -15.08 -12.68 1.01
CA GLU A 43 -15.05 -12.61 -0.45
C GLU A 43 -14.12 -11.50 -0.95
N ILE A 44 -14.17 -10.32 -0.34
CA ILE A 44 -13.26 -9.21 -0.68
C ILE A 44 -11.80 -9.62 -0.40
N LEU A 45 -11.53 -10.24 0.75
CA LEU A 45 -10.18 -10.69 1.11
C LEU A 45 -9.60 -11.68 0.08
N LYS A 46 -10.40 -12.62 -0.43
CA LYS A 46 -9.96 -13.55 -1.49
C LYS A 46 -9.42 -12.78 -2.70
N HIS A 47 -10.15 -11.75 -3.14
CA HIS A 47 -9.74 -10.91 -4.26
C HIS A 47 -8.47 -10.12 -3.93
N ILE A 48 -8.39 -9.49 -2.75
CA ILE A 48 -7.21 -8.73 -2.31
C ILE A 48 -5.95 -9.62 -2.27
N TYR A 49 -6.05 -10.84 -1.74
CA TYR A 49 -4.92 -11.76 -1.69
C TYR A 49 -4.43 -12.20 -3.08
N THR A 50 -5.31 -12.28 -4.08
CA THR A 50 -4.88 -12.58 -5.46
C THR A 50 -3.99 -11.49 -6.07
N LEU A 51 -4.07 -10.25 -5.55
CA LEU A 51 -3.25 -9.13 -6.05
C LEU A 51 -1.78 -9.27 -5.66
N LYS A 52 -1.47 -10.05 -4.61
CA LYS A 52 -0.11 -10.29 -4.09
C LYS A 52 0.65 -8.99 -3.79
N LEU A 53 -0.02 -8.06 -3.09
CA LEU A 53 0.56 -6.75 -2.75
C LEU A 53 1.81 -6.90 -1.87
N ASN A 54 1.80 -7.86 -0.94
CA ASN A 54 2.92 -8.21 -0.07
C ASN A 54 4.21 -8.57 -0.86
N GLU A 55 4.08 -9.33 -1.95
CA GLU A 55 5.21 -9.69 -2.81
C GLU A 55 5.80 -8.45 -3.52
N ALA A 56 4.96 -7.49 -3.90
CA ALA A 56 5.39 -6.29 -4.62
C ALA A 56 6.14 -5.29 -3.75
N VAL A 57 5.79 -5.20 -2.46
CA VAL A 57 6.35 -4.18 -1.56
C VAL A 57 7.71 -4.59 -1.01
N GLY A 58 8.01 -5.88 -0.89
CA GLY A 58 9.31 -6.37 -0.41
C GLY A 58 9.52 -6.02 1.07
N GLU A 59 10.68 -5.43 1.43
CA GLU A 59 11.03 -5.11 2.82
C GLU A 59 10.31 -3.89 3.43
N TYR A 60 9.32 -3.35 2.72
CA TYR A 60 8.58 -2.16 3.11
C TYR A 60 7.27 -2.53 3.81
N ARG A 61 6.81 -1.63 4.67
CA ARG A 61 5.52 -1.69 5.36
C ARG A 61 4.73 -0.47 4.95
N ILE A 62 3.52 -0.68 4.47
CA ILE A 62 2.64 0.38 3.97
C ILE A 62 1.35 0.37 4.77
N SER A 63 0.94 1.56 5.20
CA SER A 63 -0.39 1.85 5.73
C SER A 63 -1.15 2.68 4.71
N ILE A 64 -2.34 2.24 4.33
CA ILE A 64 -3.30 3.03 3.56
C ILE A 64 -4.46 3.30 4.50
N ASP A 65 -4.57 4.54 4.94
CA ASP A 65 -5.60 4.99 5.86
C ASP A 65 -6.68 5.75 5.10
N TYR A 66 -7.89 5.18 5.03
CA TYR A 66 -9.01 5.76 4.29
C TYR A 66 -9.77 6.82 5.10
N GLU A 67 -9.73 6.76 6.43
CA GLU A 67 -10.32 7.74 7.32
C GLU A 67 -9.56 9.08 7.22
N LEU A 68 -8.23 9.01 7.37
CA LEU A 68 -7.32 10.14 7.27
C LEU A 68 -6.93 10.47 5.82
N LYS A 69 -7.23 9.57 4.88
CA LYS A 69 -6.85 9.67 3.45
C LYS A 69 -5.34 9.85 3.27
N THR A 70 -4.58 9.02 3.98
CA THR A 70 -3.11 9.07 3.97
C THR A 70 -2.47 7.73 3.64
N ILE A 71 -1.26 7.79 3.11
CA ILE A 71 -0.39 6.64 2.85
C ILE A 71 0.87 6.86 3.65
N GLU A 72 1.24 5.89 4.48
CA GLU A 72 2.48 5.91 5.25
C GLU A 72 3.36 4.73 4.85
N ILE A 73 4.63 5.01 4.56
CA ILE A 73 5.60 4.01 4.11
C ILE A 73 6.75 3.97 5.11
N HIS A 74 7.01 2.78 5.61
CA HIS A 74 8.17 2.46 6.45
C HIS A 74 9.01 1.38 5.78
N ARG A 75 10.30 1.36 6.11
CA ARG A 75 11.21 0.28 5.75
C ARG A 75 11.91 -0.20 7.00
N LYS A 76 11.61 -1.43 7.43
CA LYS A 76 11.90 -1.85 8.81
C LYS A 76 11.37 -0.77 9.76
N SER A 77 12.16 -0.29 10.72
CA SER A 77 11.78 0.77 11.66
C SER A 77 11.94 2.21 11.12
N SER A 78 12.47 2.40 9.91
CA SER A 78 12.72 3.73 9.36
C SER A 78 11.51 4.25 8.58
N PHE A 79 11.09 5.46 8.92
CA PHE A 79 10.12 6.23 8.13
C PHE A 79 10.70 6.54 6.73
N VAL A 80 9.88 6.38 5.70
CA VAL A 80 10.24 6.66 4.30
C VAL A 80 9.39 7.80 3.75
N CYS A 81 8.06 7.71 3.85
CA CYS A 81 7.16 8.68 3.24
C CYS A 81 5.82 8.76 3.96
N LEU A 82 5.21 9.95 3.94
CA LEU A 82 3.81 10.19 4.28
C LEU A 82 3.19 10.99 3.14
N ARG A 83 2.08 10.50 2.56
CA ARG A 83 1.33 11.16 1.49
C ARG A 83 -0.13 11.31 1.86
N ASN A 84 -0.77 12.33 1.30
CA ASN A 84 -2.22 12.46 1.28
C ASN A 84 -2.75 11.98 -0.09
N PHE A 85 -3.94 11.38 -0.14
CA PHE A 85 -4.54 10.87 -1.38
C PHE A 85 -4.68 11.92 -2.49
N ASN A 86 -4.96 13.18 -2.12
CA ASN A 86 -5.05 14.29 -3.07
C ASN A 86 -3.72 14.53 -3.79
N SER A 87 -2.58 14.30 -3.10
CA SER A 87 -1.25 14.49 -3.69
C SER A 87 -0.91 13.46 -4.77
N CYS A 88 -1.62 12.33 -4.80
CA CYS A 88 -1.45 11.28 -5.81
C CYS A 88 -2.65 11.14 -6.76
N ASN A 89 -3.60 12.08 -6.76
CA ASN A 89 -4.82 12.02 -7.58
C ASN A 89 -5.55 10.66 -7.47
N ASN A 90 -5.64 10.11 -6.24
CA ASN A 90 -6.18 8.78 -5.94
C ASN A 90 -5.49 7.59 -6.65
N LYS A 91 -4.32 7.78 -7.27
CA LYS A 91 -3.48 6.68 -7.79
C LYS A 91 -2.59 6.12 -6.68
N ILE A 92 -3.23 5.60 -5.63
CA ILE A 92 -2.62 5.18 -4.36
C ILE A 92 -1.47 4.19 -4.60
N TRP A 93 -1.73 3.10 -5.32
CA TRP A 93 -0.75 2.05 -5.56
C TRP A 93 0.39 2.51 -6.48
N THR A 94 0.06 3.27 -7.51
CA THR A 94 1.09 3.83 -8.40
C THR A 94 2.05 4.73 -7.61
N ALA A 95 1.54 5.61 -6.74
CA ALA A 95 2.36 6.49 -5.92
C ALA A 95 3.24 5.71 -4.91
N ILE A 96 2.69 4.66 -4.29
CA ILE A 96 3.47 3.76 -3.43
C ILE A 96 4.67 3.21 -4.19
N LEU A 97 4.45 2.62 -5.37
CA LEU A 97 5.54 2.02 -6.15
C LEU A 97 6.62 3.03 -6.54
N GLU A 98 6.23 4.27 -6.89
CA GLU A 98 7.17 5.35 -7.20
C GLU A 98 8.03 5.74 -5.99
N ASP A 99 7.45 5.82 -4.78
CA ASP A 99 8.19 6.11 -3.55
C ASP A 99 9.14 4.98 -3.17
N LEU A 100 8.71 3.72 -3.31
CA LEU A 100 9.55 2.56 -3.07
C LEU A 100 10.76 2.58 -4.02
N GLU A 101 10.55 2.86 -5.30
CA GLU A 101 11.63 2.96 -6.28
C GLU A 101 12.60 4.10 -5.94
N LYS A 102 12.07 5.27 -5.53
CA LYS A 102 12.86 6.42 -5.15
C LYS A 102 13.77 6.13 -3.94
N ASP A 103 13.23 5.58 -2.86
CA ASP A 103 14.02 5.22 -1.67
C ASP A 103 15.11 4.19 -1.98
N ARG A 104 14.80 3.17 -2.80
CA ARG A 104 15.79 2.17 -3.25
C ARG A 104 16.94 2.82 -4.01
N LYS A 105 16.64 3.74 -4.92
CA LYS A 105 17.66 4.48 -5.70
C LYS A 105 18.53 5.37 -4.83
N GLU A 106 17.93 6.14 -3.93
CA GLU A 106 18.67 7.02 -3.00
C GLU A 106 19.65 6.22 -2.14
N LYS A 107 19.27 5.02 -1.70
CA LYS A 107 20.11 4.16 -0.87
C LYS A 107 21.23 3.50 -1.67
N GLN A 108 20.93 3.05 -2.89
CA GLN A 108 21.98 2.55 -3.79
C GLN A 108 23.02 3.63 -4.10
N CYS A 109 22.58 4.87 -4.29
CA CYS A 109 23.44 6.03 -4.50
C CYS A 109 24.37 6.25 -3.29
N ASN A 110 23.81 6.26 -2.07
CA ASN A 110 24.56 6.47 -0.83
C ASN A 110 25.59 5.36 -0.52
N ILE A 111 25.37 4.13 -0.97
CA ILE A 111 26.36 3.04 -0.83
C ILE A 111 27.54 3.25 -1.77
N LYS A 112 27.30 3.72 -3.01
CA LYS A 112 28.34 3.94 -4.01
C LYS A 112 29.33 5.07 -3.66
N PHE A 113 28.95 6.00 -2.79
CA PHE A 113 29.81 7.11 -2.34
C PHE A 113 30.56 6.84 -1.03
N ARG A 114 30.42 5.64 -0.44
CA ARG A 114 31.05 5.28 0.85
C ARG A 114 32.15 4.22 0.74
N ASN A 115 32.46 3.77 -0.47
CA ASN A 115 33.55 2.84 -0.79
C ASN A 115 34.60 3.55 -1.66
#